data_AF-A0A2P4QG43-F1
#
_entry.id   AF-A0A2P4QG43-F1
#
_cell.length_a   1.000
_cell.length_b   1.000
_cell.length_c   1.000
_cell.angle_alpha   90.00
_cell.angle_beta   90.00
_cell.angle_gamma   90.00
#
_symmetry.space_group_name_H-M   'P 1'
#
loop_
_entity.id
_entity.type
_entity.pdbx_description
1 polymer ?
#
loop_
_entity_poly.entity_id
_entity_poly.type
_entity_poly.pdbx_seq_one_letter_code
_entity_poly.pdbx_strand_id
1 'polypeptide(L)'
;MLFDKVSNQIILDCMCFLEKSNVRNKYERISKVLPQYSSRQIRHHYKNVLNVRLNKDGLSNDEKDYIVQWVEQYQGPNGTIHWKDLILVMELRFDKLHSENKIKNFWYRRKLRLERDSGIRGSADPNPTNGTNIYNHFLPLLPIEPKFQPIIHFKHPYKMNPFF
;
A
#
# COMPACT_ATOMS: atom_id res chain seq x y z
N MET A 1 -8.44 -2.50 6.88
CA MET A 1 -9.73 -1.92 6.44
C MET A 1 -10.33 -2.86 5.41
N LEU A 2 -11.57 -3.27 5.62
CA LEU A 2 -12.26 -4.19 4.71
C LEU A 2 -13.31 -3.39 3.94
N PHE A 3 -13.20 -3.38 2.61
CA PHE A 3 -14.27 -2.88 1.76
C PHE A 3 -15.31 -3.98 1.62
N ASP A 4 -16.57 -3.66 1.86
CA ASP A 4 -17.68 -4.57 1.67
C ASP A 4 -18.01 -4.75 0.18
N LYS A 5 -18.78 -5.81 -0.13
CA LYS A 5 -19.11 -6.16 -1.52
C LYS A 5 -19.90 -5.06 -2.24
N VAL A 6 -20.77 -4.35 -1.53
CA VAL A 6 -21.58 -3.27 -2.11
C VAL A 6 -20.69 -2.09 -2.46
N SER A 7 -19.82 -1.65 -1.54
CA SER A 7 -18.85 -0.58 -1.83
C SER A 7 -17.91 -0.95 -2.99
N ASN A 8 -17.48 -2.21 -3.08
CA ASN A 8 -16.66 -2.67 -4.21
C ASN A 8 -17.38 -2.51 -5.55
N GLN A 9 -18.65 -2.87 -5.61
CA GLN A 9 -19.47 -2.72 -6.82
C GLN A 9 -19.64 -1.24 -7.20
N ILE A 10 -19.96 -0.39 -6.23
CA ILE A 10 -20.10 1.06 -6.44
C ILE A 10 -18.80 1.67 -6.99
N ILE A 11 -17.64 1.27 -6.43
CA ILE A 11 -16.34 1.74 -6.90
C ILE A 11 -16.09 1.31 -8.36
N LEU A 12 -16.41 0.07 -8.72
CA LEU A 12 -16.24 -0.44 -10.08
C LEU A 12 -17.13 0.29 -11.09
N ASP A 13 -18.41 0.46 -10.76
CA ASP A 13 -19.38 1.13 -11.63
C ASP A 13 -19.00 2.59 -11.86
N CYS A 14 -18.65 3.29 -10.78
CA CYS A 14 -18.15 4.66 -10.86
C CYS A 14 -16.87 4.76 -11.68
N MET A 15 -15.92 3.83 -11.53
CA MET A 15 -14.68 3.83 -12.31
C MET A 15 -14.93 3.62 -13.80
N CYS A 16 -15.79 2.67 -14.16
CA CYS A 16 -16.18 2.44 -15.56
C CYS A 16 -16.74 3.71 -16.21
N PHE A 17 -17.60 4.45 -15.50
CA PHE A 17 -18.15 5.72 -15.99
C PHE A 17 -17.11 6.85 -16.07
N LEU A 18 -16.28 6.99 -15.03
CA LEU A 18 -15.32 8.09 -14.90
C LEU A 18 -14.10 7.94 -15.82
N GLU A 19 -13.69 6.71 -16.14
CA GLU A 19 -12.60 6.43 -17.08
C GLU A 19 -13.02 6.74 -18.53
N LYS A 20 -14.26 6.39 -18.92
CA LYS A 20 -14.84 6.79 -20.21
C LYS A 20 -14.89 8.31 -20.39
N SER A 21 -15.12 9.03 -19.29
CA SER A 21 -15.24 10.49 -19.27
C SER A 21 -13.90 11.22 -19.07
N ASN A 22 -12.77 10.50 -18.99
CA ASN A 22 -11.42 11.02 -18.77
C ASN A 22 -11.29 12.01 -17.58
N VAL A 23 -11.98 11.73 -16.47
CA VAL A 23 -12.01 12.62 -15.31
C VAL A 23 -10.76 12.46 -14.43
N ARG A 24 -10.02 13.54 -14.21
CA ARG A 24 -8.78 13.53 -13.39
C ARG A 24 -9.03 13.22 -11.92
N ASN A 25 -10.07 13.80 -11.30
CA ASN A 25 -10.36 13.66 -9.87
C ASN A 25 -11.31 12.51 -9.52
N LYS A 26 -11.21 11.38 -10.25
CA LYS A 26 -12.10 10.23 -10.12
C LYS A 26 -12.27 9.72 -8.68
N TYR A 27 -11.16 9.57 -7.95
CA TYR A 27 -11.19 9.05 -6.58
C TYR A 27 -11.86 10.00 -5.59
N GLU A 28 -11.74 11.32 -5.79
CA GLU A 28 -12.42 12.32 -4.95
C GLU A 28 -13.93 12.29 -5.17
N ARG A 29 -14.36 12.14 -6.42
CA ARG A 29 -15.78 11.97 -6.74
C ARG A 29 -16.36 10.71 -6.10
N ILE A 30 -15.63 9.60 -6.15
CA ILE A 30 -16.06 8.35 -5.51
C ILE A 30 -16.12 8.51 -3.98
N SER A 31 -15.17 9.22 -3.36
CA SER A 31 -15.25 9.47 -1.90
C SER A 31 -16.43 10.34 -1.49
N LYS A 32 -17.03 11.13 -2.41
CA LYS A 32 -18.27 11.86 -2.11
C LYS A 32 -19.49 10.94 -2.12
N VAL A 33 -19.46 9.88 -2.93
CA VAL A 33 -20.50 8.84 -2.96
C VAL A 33 -20.35 7.87 -1.79
N LEU A 34 -19.11 7.56 -1.42
CA LEU A 34 -18.76 6.70 -0.30
C LEU A 34 -17.98 7.49 0.77
N PRO A 35 -18.64 8.35 1.56
CA PRO A 35 -17.98 9.23 2.53
C PRO A 35 -17.27 8.48 3.66
N GLN A 36 -17.59 7.19 3.87
CA GLN A 36 -16.87 6.33 4.80
C GLN A 36 -15.43 6.00 4.36
N TYR A 37 -15.09 6.23 3.09
CA TYR A 37 -13.76 6.02 2.55
C TYR A 37 -13.18 7.30 1.94
N SER A 38 -11.99 7.67 2.38
CA SER A 38 -11.16 8.68 1.73
C SER A 38 -10.80 8.28 0.29
N SER A 39 -10.58 9.29 -0.54
CA SER A 39 -10.10 9.12 -1.92
C SER A 39 -8.79 8.31 -1.99
N ARG A 40 -7.91 8.43 -0.98
CA ARG A 40 -6.67 7.66 -0.87
C ARG A 40 -6.93 6.17 -0.64
N GLN A 41 -7.86 5.81 0.24
CA GLN A 41 -8.25 4.42 0.48
C GLN A 41 -8.85 3.81 -0.78
N ILE A 42 -9.79 4.52 -1.42
CA ILE A 42 -10.42 4.07 -2.67
C ILE A 42 -9.37 3.87 -3.76
N ARG A 43 -8.46 4.82 -3.95
CA ARG A 43 -7.37 4.70 -4.93
C ARG A 43 -6.50 3.49 -4.68
N HIS A 44 -6.07 3.31 -3.44
CA HIS A 44 -5.22 2.19 -3.07
C HIS A 44 -5.93 0.87 -3.34
N HIS A 45 -7.19 0.74 -2.90
CA HIS A 45 -7.99 -0.47 -3.07
C HIS A 45 -8.27 -0.78 -4.54
N TYR A 46 -8.66 0.22 -5.34
CA TYR A 46 -8.88 0.03 -6.77
C TYR A 46 -7.61 -0.44 -7.49
N LYS A 47 -6.48 0.24 -7.27
CA LYS A 47 -5.22 -0.06 -7.94
C LYS A 47 -4.60 -1.41 -7.57
N ASN A 48 -4.90 -1.94 -6.39
CA ASN A 48 -4.27 -3.15 -5.88
C ASN A 48 -5.19 -4.36 -5.86
N VAL A 49 -6.51 -4.15 -5.79
CA VAL A 49 -7.50 -5.21 -5.55
C VAL A 49 -8.59 -5.20 -6.60
N LEU A 50 -9.30 -4.10 -6.84
CA LEU A 50 -10.53 -4.13 -7.66
C LEU A 50 -10.31 -4.06 -9.16
N ASN A 51 -9.24 -3.40 -9.64
CA ASN A 51 -9.03 -3.21 -11.07
C ASN A 51 -9.14 -4.57 -11.81
N VAL A 52 -10.06 -4.62 -12.78
CA VAL A 52 -10.46 -5.85 -13.50
C VAL A 52 -9.31 -6.37 -14.37
N ARG A 53 -8.44 -5.48 -14.84
CA ARG A 53 -7.25 -5.84 -15.62
C ARG A 53 -6.17 -6.53 -14.78
N LEU A 54 -6.23 -6.43 -13.45
CA LEU A 54 -5.22 -7.05 -12.60
C LEU A 54 -5.39 -8.56 -12.56
N ASN A 55 -4.31 -9.28 -12.82
CA ASN A 55 -4.24 -10.70 -12.55
C ASN A 55 -4.38 -10.97 -11.04
N LYS A 56 -5.37 -11.80 -10.69
CA LYS A 56 -5.65 -12.18 -9.30
C LYS A 56 -4.75 -13.32 -8.83
N ASP A 57 -4.26 -14.14 -9.75
CA ASP A 57 -3.40 -15.28 -9.45
C ASP A 57 -2.11 -14.89 -8.76
N GLY A 58 -1.52 -15.82 -8.01
CA GLY A 58 -0.19 -15.65 -7.44
C GLY A 58 0.87 -15.46 -8.53
N LEU A 59 2.02 -14.89 -8.14
CA LEU A 59 3.19 -14.90 -9.00
C LEU A 59 3.65 -16.36 -9.20
N SER A 60 3.75 -16.79 -10.45
CA SER A 60 4.35 -18.05 -10.87
C SER A 60 5.85 -18.07 -10.55
N ASN A 61 6.49 -19.23 -10.63
CA ASN A 61 7.93 -19.33 -10.36
C ASN A 61 8.75 -18.59 -11.42
N ASP A 62 8.38 -18.71 -12.70
CA ASP A 62 9.04 -17.99 -13.79
C ASP A 62 8.95 -16.46 -13.61
N GLU A 63 7.79 -15.96 -13.17
CA GLU A 63 7.61 -14.53 -12.86
C GLU A 63 8.47 -14.08 -11.68
N LYS A 64 8.59 -14.92 -10.64
CA LYS A 64 9.43 -14.63 -9.47
C LYS A 64 10.91 -14.58 -9.85
N ASP A 65 11.37 -15.54 -10.62
CA ASP A 65 12.76 -15.61 -11.07
C ASP A 65 13.10 -14.44 -11.99
N TYR A 66 12.16 -14.07 -12.87
CA TYR A 66 12.30 -12.89 -13.71
C TYR A 66 12.39 -11.59 -12.90
N ILE A 67 11.57 -11.42 -11.86
CA ILE A 67 11.67 -10.24 -10.97
C ILE A 67 13.07 -10.16 -10.36
N VAL A 68 13.63 -11.27 -9.90
CA VAL A 68 14.96 -11.30 -9.28
C VAL A 68 16.02 -10.88 -10.29
N GLN A 69 16.06 -11.53 -11.46
CA GLN A 69 17.01 -11.22 -12.52
C GLN A 69 16.93 -9.76 -12.98
N TRP A 70 15.70 -9.26 -13.17
CA TRP A 70 15.49 -7.88 -13.60
C TRP A 70 15.98 -6.89 -12.54
N VAL A 71 15.68 -7.13 -11.26
CA VAL A 71 16.17 -6.24 -10.20
C VAL A 71 17.69 -6.29 -10.11
N GLU A 72 18.32 -7.46 -10.17
CA GLU A 72 19.79 -7.57 -10.16
C GLU A 72 20.46 -6.82 -11.32
N GLN A 73 19.83 -6.79 -12.49
CA GLN A 73 20.37 -6.12 -13.69
C GLN A 73 20.11 -4.60 -13.74
N TYR A 74 18.94 -4.14 -13.28
CA TYR A 74 18.46 -2.77 -13.48
C TYR A 74 18.33 -1.95 -12.19
N GLN A 75 18.68 -2.52 -11.04
CA GLN A 75 18.72 -1.77 -9.78
C GLN A 75 19.79 -0.68 -9.85
N GLY A 76 19.39 0.55 -9.51
CA GLY A 76 20.30 1.67 -9.47
C GLY A 76 21.34 1.55 -8.35
N PRO A 77 22.42 2.36 -8.37
CA PRO A 77 23.53 2.27 -7.42
C PRO A 77 23.10 2.38 -5.95
N ASN A 78 21.99 3.08 -5.66
CA ASN A 78 21.44 3.25 -4.31
C ASN A 78 20.40 2.19 -3.93
N GLY A 79 20.29 1.09 -4.67
CA GLY A 79 19.24 0.10 -4.47
C GLY A 79 17.84 0.53 -4.92
N THR A 80 17.76 1.58 -5.76
CA THR A 80 16.49 2.08 -6.28
C THR A 80 15.99 1.17 -7.39
N ILE A 81 14.72 0.75 -7.28
CA ILE A 81 14.07 -0.13 -8.24
C ILE A 81 12.94 0.64 -8.93
N HIS A 82 12.98 0.68 -10.26
CA HIS A 82 11.95 1.32 -11.08
C HIS A 82 10.75 0.39 -11.28
N TRP A 83 9.89 0.30 -10.26
CA TRP A 83 8.76 -0.63 -10.21
C TRP A 83 7.80 -0.54 -11.40
N LYS A 84 7.56 0.67 -11.93
CA LYS A 84 6.66 0.86 -13.07
C LYS A 84 7.20 0.20 -14.33
N ASP A 85 8.51 0.30 -14.54
CA ASP A 85 9.18 -0.25 -15.71
C ASP A 85 9.21 -1.78 -15.61
N LEU A 86 9.50 -2.30 -14.41
CA LEU A 86 9.39 -3.74 -14.12
C LEU A 86 7.98 -4.28 -14.37
N ILE A 87 6.93 -3.60 -13.91
CA ILE A 87 5.53 -4.01 -14.16
C ILE A 87 5.24 -4.05 -15.66
N LEU A 88 5.68 -3.03 -16.40
CA LEU A 88 5.44 -2.95 -17.84
C LEU A 88 6.11 -4.12 -18.58
N VAL A 89 7.39 -4.40 -18.29
CA VAL A 89 8.08 -5.54 -18.94
C VAL A 89 7.53 -6.89 -18.50
N MET A 90 7.02 -7.00 -17.27
CA MET A 90 6.33 -8.22 -16.82
C MET A 90 5.00 -8.42 -17.55
N GLU A 91 4.19 -7.38 -17.70
CA GLU A 91 2.94 -7.44 -18.46
C GLU A 91 3.23 -7.84 -19.91
N LEU A 92 4.24 -7.25 -20.55
CA LEU A 92 4.65 -7.60 -21.92
C LEU A 92 5.16 -9.04 -22.07
N ARG A 93 5.86 -9.57 -21.06
CA ARG A 93 6.47 -10.92 -21.12
C ARG A 93 5.49 -12.03 -20.80
N PHE A 94 4.63 -11.84 -19.79
CA PHE A 94 3.76 -12.88 -19.24
C PHE A 94 2.28 -12.69 -19.56
N ASP A 95 1.93 -11.62 -20.29
CA ASP A 95 0.55 -11.20 -20.59
C ASP A 95 -0.32 -11.07 -19.33
N LYS A 96 0.31 -10.68 -18.22
CA LYS A 96 -0.29 -10.63 -16.88
C LYS A 96 0.06 -9.33 -16.18
N LEU A 97 -0.94 -8.48 -15.99
CA LEU A 97 -0.79 -7.25 -15.21
C LEU A 97 -0.87 -7.56 -13.71
N HIS A 98 0.27 -7.53 -13.03
CA HIS A 98 0.31 -7.63 -11.57
C HIS A 98 0.26 -6.25 -10.91
N SER A 99 -0.35 -6.17 -9.73
CA SER A 99 -0.32 -4.92 -8.96
C SER A 99 1.09 -4.65 -8.46
N GLU A 100 1.47 -3.37 -8.42
CA GLU A 100 2.76 -2.91 -7.89
C GLU A 100 3.02 -3.45 -6.49
N ASN A 101 1.96 -3.52 -5.67
CA ASN A 101 2.04 -4.06 -4.31
C ASN A 101 2.40 -5.56 -4.29
N LYS A 102 1.88 -6.36 -5.25
CA LYS A 102 2.15 -7.80 -5.33
C LYS A 102 3.63 -8.06 -5.62
N ILE A 103 4.20 -7.34 -6.59
CA ILE A 103 5.63 -7.45 -6.94
C ILE A 103 6.52 -6.96 -5.80
N LYS A 104 6.22 -5.79 -5.22
CA LYS A 104 6.94 -5.26 -4.05
C LYS A 104 6.94 -6.24 -2.88
N ASN A 105 5.78 -6.79 -2.55
CA ASN A 105 5.64 -7.74 -1.45
C ASN A 105 6.50 -8.99 -1.68
N PHE A 106 6.59 -9.49 -2.92
CA PHE A 106 7.48 -10.59 -3.24
C PHE A 106 8.95 -10.20 -3.00
N TRP A 107 9.41 -9.09 -3.60
CA TRP A 107 10.80 -8.66 -3.51
C TRP A 107 11.25 -8.41 -2.06
N TYR A 108 10.50 -7.62 -1.29
CA TYR A 108 10.88 -7.32 0.09
C TYR A 108 10.86 -8.55 0.98
N ARG A 109 9.90 -9.47 0.78
CA ARG A 109 9.91 -10.76 1.50
C ARG A 109 11.09 -11.64 1.12
N ARG A 110 11.59 -11.56 -0.12
CA ARG A 110 12.81 -12.26 -0.53
C ARG A 110 14.03 -11.61 0.13
N LYS A 111 14.17 -10.28 0.03
CA LYS A 111 15.27 -9.52 0.62
C LYS A 111 15.42 -9.78 2.12
N LEU A 112 14.33 -9.73 2.88
CA LEU A 112 14.33 -10.04 4.31
C LEU A 112 14.80 -11.47 4.63
N ARG A 113 14.52 -12.45 3.77
CA ARG A 113 15.03 -13.82 3.96
C ARG A 113 16.53 -13.88 3.71
N LEU A 114 16.99 -13.28 2.63
CA LEU A 114 18.43 -13.21 2.31
C LEU A 114 19.21 -12.52 3.43
N GLU A 115 18.70 -11.43 4.01
CA GLU A 115 19.31 -10.75 5.15
C GLU A 115 19.42 -11.68 6.38
N ARG A 116 18.37 -12.47 6.67
CA ARG A 116 18.38 -13.46 7.76
C ARG A 116 19.35 -14.61 7.49
N ASP A 117 19.38 -15.10 6.27
CA ASP A 117 20.22 -16.24 5.86
C ASP A 117 21.70 -15.84 5.77
N SER A 118 21.99 -14.56 5.47
CA SER A 118 23.33 -13.97 5.49
C SER A 118 23.87 -13.67 6.91
N GLY A 119 23.10 -14.01 7.95
CA GLY A 119 23.42 -13.76 9.35
C GLY A 119 24.72 -14.43 9.82
N ILE A 120 25.80 -13.67 9.76
CA ILE A 120 26.81 -13.59 10.82
C ILE A 120 26.08 -13.54 12.18
N ARG A 121 26.38 -14.49 13.08
CA ARG A 121 25.95 -14.43 14.48
C ARG A 121 26.57 -13.20 15.14
N GLY A 122 25.88 -12.06 15.11
CA GLY A 122 26.12 -10.95 16.01
C GLY A 122 25.32 -11.16 17.28
N SER A 123 26.03 -11.53 18.35
CA SER A 123 25.56 -11.50 19.73
C SER A 123 24.87 -10.18 20.07
N ALA A 124 23.85 -10.28 20.91
CA ALA A 124 23.20 -9.14 21.54
C ALA A 124 24.21 -8.17 22.15
N ASP A 125 24.02 -6.87 21.89
CA ASP A 125 24.13 -5.84 22.92
C ASP A 125 23.29 -4.60 22.54
N PRO A 126 22.80 -3.83 23.54
CA PRO A 126 21.74 -2.84 23.38
C PRO A 126 22.29 -1.48 22.93
N ASN A 127 21.59 -0.86 21.97
CA ASN A 127 21.41 0.58 21.63
C ASN A 127 22.26 1.67 22.36
N PRO A 128 22.56 2.86 21.75
CA PRO A 128 21.56 3.66 21.01
C PRO A 128 22.02 4.61 19.86
N THR A 129 21.01 5.00 19.05
CA THR A 129 20.77 6.33 18.42
C THR A 129 21.70 6.92 17.35
N ASN A 130 21.21 7.01 16.10
CA ASN A 130 20.80 8.25 15.39
C ASN A 130 20.96 8.15 13.86
N GLY A 131 19.86 8.34 13.11
CA GLY A 131 19.89 8.48 11.65
C GLY A 131 18.64 7.93 10.96
N THR A 132 17.59 8.76 10.95
CA THR A 132 16.35 8.69 10.14
C THR A 132 16.33 7.70 8.97
N ASN A 133 15.54 6.62 9.10
CA ASN A 133 15.07 5.83 7.97
C ASN A 133 13.61 5.41 8.22
N ILE A 134 12.68 6.29 7.83
CA ILE A 134 11.24 6.16 8.08
C ILE A 134 10.62 5.22 7.05
N TYR A 135 10.95 3.92 7.03
CA TYR A 135 10.12 2.90 6.34
C TYR A 135 10.21 1.48 6.95
N ASN A 136 10.74 1.31 8.15
CA ASN A 136 10.82 0.00 8.81
C ASN A 136 9.98 -0.05 10.09
N HIS A 137 8.65 -0.16 9.95
CA HIS A 137 7.86 -0.84 10.97
C HIS A 137 6.52 -1.34 10.42
N PHE A 138 6.50 -2.60 9.99
CA PHE A 138 5.29 -3.42 10.02
C PHE A 138 5.62 -4.69 10.80
N LEU A 139 5.42 -4.62 12.13
CA LEU A 139 5.31 -5.79 12.98
C LEU A 139 3.93 -6.47 12.76
N PRO A 140 3.81 -7.80 12.95
CA PRO A 140 2.53 -8.49 12.91
C PRO A 140 1.68 -8.03 14.10
N LEU A 141 0.47 -7.53 13.83
CA LEU A 141 -0.49 -7.09 14.84
C LEU A 141 -1.03 -8.31 15.61
N LEU A 142 -0.65 -8.43 16.88
CA LEU A 142 -1.47 -9.15 17.86
C LEU A 142 -2.68 -8.26 18.23
N PRO A 143 -3.85 -8.84 18.56
CA PRO A 143 -5.02 -8.04 18.92
C PRO A 143 -4.77 -7.36 20.27
N ILE A 144 -4.54 -6.04 20.24
CA ILE A 144 -4.61 -5.20 21.44
C ILE A 144 -6.03 -4.67 21.48
N GLU A 145 -6.83 -5.14 22.44
CA GLU A 145 -8.11 -4.50 22.74
C GLU A 145 -7.85 -3.06 23.21
N PRO A 146 -8.45 -2.05 22.57
CA PRO A 146 -8.29 -0.67 23.01
C PRO A 146 -9.12 -0.45 24.28
N LYS A 147 -8.45 -0.32 25.44
CA LYS A 147 -9.06 0.28 26.63
C LYS A 147 -9.25 1.78 26.36
N PHE A 148 -10.46 2.16 25.98
CA PHE A 148 -10.87 3.57 25.93
C PHE A 148 -10.97 4.12 27.36
N GLN A 149 -10.13 5.09 27.70
CA GLN A 149 -10.41 6.03 28.80
C GLN A 149 -10.58 7.43 28.18
N PRO A 150 -11.76 8.06 28.29
CA PRO A 150 -11.96 9.39 27.74
C PRO A 150 -11.27 10.42 28.63
N ILE A 151 -10.13 10.96 28.17
CA ILE A 151 -9.53 12.15 28.79
C ILE A 151 -10.18 13.37 28.12
N ILE A 152 -11.33 13.80 28.62
CA ILE A 152 -11.87 15.13 28.35
C ILE A 152 -11.64 15.99 29.59
N HIS A 153 -10.53 16.74 29.61
CA HIS A 153 -10.42 17.89 30.49
C HIS A 153 -10.96 19.13 29.76
N PHE A 154 -12.23 19.44 29.97
CA PHE A 154 -12.78 20.76 29.63
C PHE A 154 -12.09 21.81 30.50
N LYS A 155 -11.08 22.49 29.95
CA LYS A 155 -10.59 23.74 30.56
C LYS A 155 -11.49 24.88 30.05
N HIS A 156 -12.56 25.10 30.82
CA HIS A 156 -13.46 26.27 30.85
C HIS A 156 -14.53 26.37 29.75
N PRO A 157 -15.78 26.77 30.10
CA PRO A 157 -16.82 27.02 29.11
C PRO A 157 -16.52 28.33 28.34
N TYR A 158 -16.68 28.27 27.03
CA TYR A 158 -16.64 29.44 26.15
C TYR A 158 -17.80 30.38 26.52
N LYS A 159 -17.49 31.62 26.94
CA LYS A 159 -18.48 32.70 27.00
C LYS A 159 -18.56 33.34 25.61
N MET A 160 -19.71 33.22 24.94
CA MET A 160 -19.99 34.03 23.76
C MET A 160 -20.46 35.41 24.20
N ASN A 161 -19.83 36.47 23.67
CA ASN A 161 -20.33 37.84 23.84
C ASN A 161 -21.45 38.08 22.84
N PRO A 162 -22.60 38.65 23.25
CA PRO A 162 -23.64 39.04 22.32
C PRO A 162 -23.17 40.23 21.49
N PHE A 163 -23.43 40.17 20.19
CA PHE A 163 -23.29 41.31 19.29
C PHE A 163 -24.37 42.34 19.65
N PHE A 164 -23.96 43.53 20.07
CA PHE A 164 -24.74 44.75 19.97
C PHE A 164 -23.94 45.74 19.12
#